data_AF-A0A821WX65-F1
#
_entry.id   AF-A0A821WX65-F1
#
_cell.length_a   1.000
_cell.length_b   1.000
_cell.length_c   1.000
_cell.angle_alpha   90.00
_cell.angle_beta   90.00
_cell.angle_gamma   90.00
#
_symmetry.space_group_name_H-M   'P 1'
#
loop_
_entity.id
_entity.type
_entity.pdbx_description
1 polymer ?
#
loop_
_entity_poly.entity_id
_entity_poly.type
_entity_poly.pdbx_seq_one_letter_code
_entity_poly.pdbx_strand_id
1 'polypeptide(L)'
;MLLLIVFPNNTCQFFNTFPLIYKIQLTLQAHLYFLQGFFPNTSQSCFSDTSCLLNRFNASNKIYTPVSDSRSLFIDNHGFLVTVSENTLTPARLYAGNLSLVSNPLCEPFKDVPYGVAFYNETYYVEFSNYILAIGSNNLTILQNITASYLNGARYMIFSSNGELMIATSMSNSYLLFFNQTGNRSSNYSFIKSQLVNYSNPYGL
;
A
#
# COMPACT_ATOMS: atom_id res chain seq x y z
N MET A 1 12.19 -9.35 -13.60
CA MET A 1 11.19 -10.44 -13.54
C MET A 1 9.87 -9.81 -13.14
N LEU A 2 8.91 -9.67 -14.07
CA LEU A 2 7.59 -9.14 -13.75
C LEU A 2 6.82 -10.21 -12.98
N LEU A 3 6.45 -9.92 -11.72
CA LEU A 3 5.53 -10.78 -10.98
C LEU A 3 4.11 -10.44 -11.44
N LEU A 4 3.57 -11.27 -12.32
CA LEU A 4 2.14 -11.29 -12.61
C LEU A 4 1.49 -12.07 -11.45
N ILE A 5 0.82 -11.39 -10.53
CA ILE A 5 0.02 -12.10 -9.53
C ILE A 5 -1.20 -12.68 -10.26
N VAL A 6 -1.10 -13.95 -10.63
CA VAL A 6 -2.24 -14.73 -11.12
C VAL A 6 -3.07 -15.06 -9.88
N PHE A 7 -4.15 -14.30 -9.66
CA PHE A 7 -5.04 -14.59 -8.55
C PHE A 7 -5.95 -15.79 -8.90
N PRO A 8 -5.99 -16.86 -8.08
CA PRO A 8 -6.97 -17.93 -8.22
C PRO A 8 -8.35 -17.50 -7.66
N ASN A 9 -9.40 -18.23 -8.07
CA ASN A 9 -10.78 -18.14 -7.54
C ASN A 9 -11.55 -16.82 -7.76
N ASN A 10 -11.93 -16.50 -9.00
CA ASN A 10 -12.86 -15.39 -9.30
C ASN A 10 -12.48 -14.02 -8.70
N THR A 11 -11.24 -13.83 -8.24
CA THR A 11 -10.68 -12.60 -7.64
C THR A 11 -10.78 -11.38 -8.57
N CYS A 12 -11.04 -11.65 -9.83
CA CYS A 12 -11.47 -10.73 -10.86
C CYS A 12 -12.73 -9.92 -10.57
N GLN A 13 -13.65 -10.48 -9.79
CA GLN A 13 -14.88 -9.83 -9.32
C GLN A 13 -14.63 -8.67 -8.34
N PHE A 14 -13.37 -8.36 -8.01
CA PHE A 14 -12.98 -7.18 -7.23
C PHE A 14 -12.52 -6.00 -8.10
N PHE A 15 -12.30 -6.17 -9.40
CA PHE A 15 -11.58 -5.20 -10.25
C PHE A 15 -12.41 -4.66 -11.37
N ASN A 16 -13.49 -4.04 -10.97
CA ASN A 16 -14.56 -3.99 -11.89
C ASN A 16 -14.92 -2.58 -12.32
N THR A 17 -15.07 -2.40 -13.63
CA THR A 17 -14.65 -1.17 -14.33
C THR A 17 -13.14 -0.97 -14.16
N PHE A 18 -12.40 -0.80 -15.25
CA PHE A 18 -10.99 -0.41 -15.16
C PHE A 18 -10.90 1.10 -15.10
N PRO A 19 -10.61 1.73 -13.95
CA PRO A 19 -9.90 2.97 -13.94
C PRO A 19 -8.40 2.66 -13.76
N LEU A 20 -7.57 3.30 -14.60
CA LEU A 20 -6.14 3.58 -14.41
C LEU A 20 -5.24 2.46 -13.82
N ILE A 21 -4.43 1.84 -14.68
CA ILE A 21 -3.34 0.94 -14.26
C ILE A 21 -2.15 1.79 -13.82
N TYR A 22 -1.65 1.59 -12.60
CA TYR A 22 -0.44 2.27 -12.13
C TYR A 22 0.74 1.31 -12.06
N LYS A 23 1.91 1.80 -12.45
CA LYS A 23 3.15 1.04 -12.43
C LYS A 23 4.16 1.75 -11.54
N ILE A 24 4.63 1.08 -10.49
CA ILE A 24 5.91 1.48 -9.86
C ILE A 24 7.01 0.75 -10.60
N GLN A 25 8.00 1.50 -11.09
CA GLN A 25 9.20 0.93 -11.69
C GLN A 25 10.42 1.46 -10.94
N LEU A 26 11.04 0.59 -10.16
CA LEU A 26 12.43 0.76 -9.71
C LEU A 26 13.34 0.18 -10.80
N THR A 27 14.57 0.66 -10.92
CA THR A 27 15.54 0.38 -12.00
C THR A 27 15.69 -1.10 -12.43
N LEU A 28 15.30 -2.06 -11.58
CA LEU A 28 15.33 -3.51 -11.88
C LEU A 28 14.00 -4.25 -11.67
N GLN A 29 12.97 -3.59 -11.13
CA GLN A 29 11.69 -4.23 -10.75
C GLN A 29 10.50 -3.33 -11.04
N ALA A 30 9.50 -3.90 -11.72
CA ALA A 30 8.25 -3.22 -12.01
C ALA A 30 7.09 -3.96 -11.33
N HIS A 31 6.28 -3.23 -10.57
CA HIS A 31 5.04 -3.70 -9.97
C HIS A 31 3.86 -2.97 -10.61
N LEU A 32 2.85 -3.73 -11.04
CA LEU A 32 1.60 -3.21 -11.58
C LEU A 32 0.53 -3.26 -10.48
N TYR A 33 -0.16 -2.13 -10.30
CA TYR A 33 -1.27 -1.96 -9.39
C TYR A 33 -2.54 -1.68 -10.19
N PHE A 34 -3.63 -2.33 -9.81
CA PHE A 34 -4.93 -2.21 -10.44
C PHE A 34 -5.91 -1.59 -9.44
N LEU A 35 -6.78 -0.69 -9.91
CA LEU A 35 -7.81 -0.09 -9.08
C LEU A 35 -8.97 -1.04 -8.84
N GLN A 36 -9.39 -1.13 -7.58
CA GLN A 36 -10.54 -1.91 -7.15
C GLN A 36 -11.84 -1.16 -7.50
N GLY A 37 -12.85 -1.84 -8.07
CA GLY A 37 -14.15 -1.27 -8.52
C GLY A 37 -15.25 -2.36 -8.71
N PHE A 38 -16.52 -2.03 -9.12
CA PHE A 38 -17.75 -2.91 -9.32
C PHE A 38 -18.13 -3.47 -10.76
N PHE A 39 -18.38 -4.80 -10.97
CA PHE A 39 -18.46 -5.55 -12.30
C PHE A 39 -19.71 -6.38 -12.18
N PRO A 40 -20.42 -6.52 -13.29
CA PRO A 40 -21.43 -7.54 -13.42
C PRO A 40 -20.77 -8.91 -13.61
N ASN A 41 -21.14 -9.85 -12.72
CA ASN A 41 -21.05 -11.31 -12.82
C ASN A 41 -19.70 -12.04 -12.55
N THR A 42 -19.82 -13.05 -11.68
CA THR A 42 -18.80 -13.80 -10.95
C THR A 42 -18.30 -15.07 -11.67
N SER A 43 -18.35 -15.16 -13.00
CA SER A 43 -18.14 -16.46 -13.70
C SER A 43 -17.09 -16.47 -14.82
N GLN A 44 -16.24 -15.45 -14.94
CA GLN A 44 -15.17 -15.42 -15.95
C GLN A 44 -13.85 -14.93 -15.34
N SER A 45 -12.75 -15.60 -15.70
CA SER A 45 -11.39 -15.08 -15.51
C SER A 45 -11.27 -13.72 -16.24
N CYS A 46 -10.76 -12.68 -15.57
CA CYS A 46 -10.66 -11.30 -16.08
C CYS A 46 -9.95 -11.20 -17.43
N PHE A 47 -9.00 -12.09 -17.63
CA PHE A 47 -8.23 -12.23 -18.85
C PHE A 47 -7.91 -13.71 -18.95
N SER A 48 -8.63 -14.41 -19.82
CA SER A 48 -8.29 -15.80 -20.18
C SER A 48 -6.95 -15.89 -20.91
N ASP A 49 -6.38 -14.75 -21.32
CA ASP A 49 -5.20 -14.67 -22.17
C ASP A 49 -4.31 -13.48 -21.80
N THR A 50 -3.07 -13.77 -21.41
CA THR A 50 -1.99 -12.80 -21.16
C THR A 50 -1.77 -11.86 -22.35
N SER A 51 -2.00 -12.33 -23.57
CA SER A 51 -1.87 -11.55 -24.80
C SER A 51 -2.89 -10.41 -24.86
N CYS A 52 -4.11 -10.63 -24.38
CA CYS A 52 -5.15 -9.60 -24.31
C CYS A 52 -4.77 -8.47 -23.34
N LEU A 53 -4.24 -8.82 -22.16
CA LEU A 53 -3.73 -7.86 -21.18
C LEU A 53 -2.55 -7.04 -21.76
N LEU A 54 -1.59 -7.71 -22.39
CA LEU A 54 -0.43 -7.05 -23.02
C LEU A 54 -0.85 -6.13 -24.17
N ASN A 55 -1.80 -6.56 -25.01
CA ASN A 55 -2.33 -5.74 -26.10
C ASN A 55 -3.03 -4.48 -25.57
N ARG A 56 -3.86 -4.60 -24.53
CA ARG A 56 -4.49 -3.45 -23.88
C ARG A 56 -3.47 -2.50 -23.25
N PHE A 57 -2.46 -3.04 -22.57
CA PHE A 57 -1.39 -2.23 -22.00
C PHE A 57 -0.61 -1.47 -23.09
N ASN A 58 -0.31 -2.13 -24.21
CA ASN A 58 0.41 -1.53 -25.32
C ASN A 58 -0.43 -0.49 -26.07
N ALA A 59 -1.74 -0.70 -26.20
CA ALA A 59 -2.66 0.21 -26.87
C ALA A 59 -3.13 1.38 -25.99
N SER A 60 -2.86 1.36 -24.69
CA SER A 60 -3.29 2.40 -23.75
C SER A 60 -2.39 3.63 -23.78
N ASN A 61 -3.00 4.82 -23.62
CA ASN A 61 -2.27 6.05 -23.36
C ASN A 61 -1.61 5.98 -21.97
N LYS A 62 -0.30 6.27 -21.92
CA LYS A 62 0.50 6.18 -20.70
C LYS A 62 0.76 7.58 -20.16
N ILE A 63 0.30 7.84 -18.95
CA ILE A 63 0.71 8.99 -18.15
C ILE A 63 1.71 8.52 -17.10
N TYR A 64 2.74 9.33 -16.83
CA TYR A 64 3.74 9.02 -15.81
C TYR A 64 4.10 10.29 -15.05
N THR A 65 4.42 10.12 -13.77
CA THR A 65 4.97 11.17 -12.92
C THR A 65 6.16 10.59 -12.16
N PRO A 66 7.29 11.30 -12.08
CA PRO A 66 8.43 10.81 -11.32
C PRO A 66 8.16 10.98 -9.83
N VAL A 67 8.15 9.87 -9.09
CA VAL A 67 8.27 9.87 -7.64
C VAL A 67 9.56 9.12 -7.29
N SER A 68 10.55 9.85 -6.79
CA SER A 68 11.87 9.29 -6.48
C SER A 68 11.76 8.24 -5.38
N ASP A 69 12.25 7.03 -5.66
CA ASP A 69 12.28 5.89 -4.72
C ASP A 69 10.95 5.68 -3.97
N SER A 70 9.86 5.64 -4.73
CA SER A 70 8.51 5.41 -4.21
C SER A 70 8.37 4.04 -3.54
N ARG A 71 7.74 4.00 -2.36
CA ARG A 71 7.37 2.78 -1.63
C ARG A 71 5.86 2.66 -1.48
N SER A 72 5.37 1.47 -1.84
CA SER A 72 3.94 1.11 -1.82
C SER A 72 3.09 1.99 -2.73
N LEU A 73 1.94 1.48 -3.18
CA LEU A 73 1.02 2.28 -3.97
C LEU A 73 -0.40 1.82 -3.70
N PHE A 74 -1.27 2.75 -3.32
CA PHE A 74 -2.68 2.48 -3.12
C PHE A 74 -3.52 3.71 -3.47
N ILE A 75 -4.84 3.50 -3.61
CA ILE A 75 -5.80 4.60 -3.64
C ILE A 75 -6.42 4.74 -2.26
N ASP A 76 -6.47 5.97 -1.76
CA ASP A 76 -7.20 6.29 -0.53
C ASP A 76 -8.68 6.60 -0.82
N ASN A 77 -9.47 6.78 0.25
CA ASN A 77 -10.90 7.10 0.12
C ASN A 77 -11.20 8.50 -0.44
N HIS A 78 -10.18 9.35 -0.63
CA HIS A 78 -10.29 10.64 -1.31
C HIS A 78 -10.07 10.52 -2.82
N GLY A 79 -9.75 9.32 -3.32
CA GLY A 79 -9.43 9.09 -4.72
C GLY A 79 -8.03 9.53 -5.11
N PHE A 80 -7.13 9.75 -4.14
CA PHE A 80 -5.73 10.02 -4.41
C PHE A 80 -4.96 8.71 -4.56
N LEU A 81 -4.06 8.69 -5.53
CA LEU A 81 -3.01 7.69 -5.61
C LEU A 81 -1.89 8.10 -4.64
N VAL A 82 -1.62 7.26 -3.65
CA VAL A 82 -0.72 7.59 -2.54
C VAL A 82 0.45 6.62 -2.50
N THR A 83 1.63 7.18 -2.25
CA THR A 83 2.89 6.48 -1.97
C THR A 83 3.65 7.26 -0.89
N VAL A 84 4.74 6.71 -0.36
CA VAL A 84 5.77 7.49 0.33
C VAL A 84 7.06 7.50 -0.49
N SER A 85 7.89 8.53 -0.30
CA SER A 85 9.16 8.71 -1.01
C SER A 85 10.32 8.59 -0.03
N GLU A 86 11.32 7.76 -0.36
CA GLU A 86 12.53 7.61 0.45
C GLU A 86 13.45 8.82 0.38
N ASN A 87 13.35 9.62 -0.68
CA ASN A 87 14.22 10.77 -0.90
C ASN A 87 13.65 12.05 -0.29
N THR A 88 12.35 12.29 -0.47
CA THR A 88 11.69 13.48 0.09
C THR A 88 11.18 13.24 1.52
N LEU A 89 11.17 11.99 1.98
CA LEU A 89 10.71 11.58 3.30
C LEU A 89 9.28 12.04 3.59
N THR A 90 8.39 11.98 2.61
CA THR A 90 7.00 12.45 2.74
C THR A 90 6.04 11.49 2.05
N PRO A 91 4.74 11.49 2.44
CA PRO A 91 3.69 10.96 1.58
C PRO A 91 3.61 11.80 0.31
N ALA A 92 3.57 11.15 -0.85
CA ALA A 92 3.20 11.77 -2.11
C ALA A 92 1.79 11.34 -2.47
N ARG A 93 0.89 12.30 -2.56
CA ARG A 93 -0.49 12.11 -3.02
C ARG A 93 -0.60 12.66 -4.43
N LEU A 94 -1.17 11.87 -5.34
CA LEU A 94 -1.32 12.22 -6.74
C LEU A 94 -2.80 12.13 -7.10
N TYR A 95 -3.29 13.05 -7.92
CA TYR A 95 -4.61 12.88 -8.52
C TYR A 95 -4.59 11.66 -9.44
N ALA A 96 -5.45 10.67 -9.16
CA ALA A 96 -5.50 9.42 -9.89
C ALA A 96 -5.63 9.62 -11.41
N GLY A 97 -6.44 10.57 -11.86
CA GLY A 97 -6.75 10.78 -13.28
C GLY A 97 -5.62 11.38 -14.14
N ASN A 98 -4.68 12.11 -13.54
CA ASN A 98 -3.64 12.83 -14.29
C ASN A 98 -2.23 12.73 -13.69
N LEU A 99 -2.07 12.07 -12.54
CA LEU A 99 -0.82 11.91 -11.81
C LEU A 99 -0.12 13.22 -11.37
N SER A 100 -0.86 14.32 -11.30
CA SER A 100 -0.34 15.58 -10.74
C SER A 100 -0.23 15.50 -9.22
N LEU A 101 0.87 16.05 -8.67
CA LEU A 101 1.14 16.04 -7.23
C LEU A 101 0.19 16.98 -6.48
N VAL A 102 -0.41 16.45 -5.42
CA VAL A 102 -1.19 17.23 -4.45
C VAL A 102 -0.21 17.83 -3.45
N SER A 103 -0.01 19.14 -3.54
CA SER A 103 0.95 19.86 -2.69
C SER A 103 0.38 20.32 -1.34
N ASN A 104 -0.93 20.21 -1.11
CA ASN A 104 -1.58 20.71 0.11
C ASN A 104 -2.53 19.70 0.78
N PRO A 105 -2.54 19.60 2.12
CA PRO A 105 -1.52 20.12 3.05
C PRO A 105 -0.12 19.54 2.76
N LEU A 106 0.92 20.30 3.11
CA LEU A 106 2.31 19.84 3.12
C LEU A 106 2.55 19.03 4.41
N CYS A 107 3.03 17.80 4.27
CA CYS A 107 3.57 17.05 5.40
C CYS A 107 5.00 17.53 5.65
N GLU A 108 5.34 17.79 6.91
CA GLU A 108 6.75 17.89 7.31
C GLU A 108 7.48 16.60 6.94
N PRO A 109 8.71 16.67 6.40
CA PRO A 109 9.51 15.48 6.14
C PRO A 109 9.68 14.61 7.38
N PHE A 110 9.57 13.30 7.20
CA PHE A 110 9.89 12.31 8.22
C PHE A 110 11.37 12.41 8.60
N LYS A 111 11.66 12.00 9.83
CA LYS A 111 13.05 11.95 10.33
C LYS A 111 13.83 10.75 9.80
N ASP A 112 13.12 9.67 9.47
CA ASP A 112 13.69 8.41 9.04
C ASP A 112 13.18 8.03 7.65
N VAL A 113 13.90 7.13 6.97
CA VAL A 113 13.49 6.60 5.66
C VAL A 113 12.27 5.68 5.83
N PRO A 114 11.15 5.94 5.14
CA PRO A 114 9.98 5.08 5.20
C PRO A 114 10.20 3.81 4.35
N TYR A 115 9.80 2.65 4.88
CA TYR A 115 9.87 1.37 4.17
C TYR A 115 8.59 1.03 3.40
N GLY A 116 7.46 1.64 3.80
CA GLY A 116 6.16 1.39 3.22
C GLY A 116 5.09 2.29 3.79
N VAL A 117 3.90 2.19 3.20
CA VAL A 117 2.71 2.90 3.67
C VAL A 117 1.49 2.07 3.37
N ALA A 118 0.55 2.04 4.31
CA ALA A 118 -0.78 1.46 4.15
C ALA A 118 -1.85 2.49 4.50
N PHE A 119 -3.10 2.22 4.11
CA PHE A 119 -4.23 3.08 4.40
C PHE A 119 -5.39 2.31 4.98
N TYR A 120 -5.93 2.84 6.07
CA TYR A 120 -7.13 2.32 6.70
C TYR A 120 -7.86 3.42 7.47
N ASN A 121 -9.19 3.51 7.29
CA ASN A 121 -10.07 4.43 8.01
C ASN A 121 -9.52 5.86 8.13
N GLU A 122 -9.31 6.53 7.00
CA GLU A 122 -8.82 7.93 6.93
C GLU A 122 -7.44 8.15 7.56
N THR A 123 -6.65 7.09 7.70
CA THR A 123 -5.33 7.14 8.32
C THR A 123 -4.31 6.45 7.42
N TYR A 124 -3.21 7.15 7.12
CA TYR A 124 -2.00 6.56 6.56
C TYR A 124 -1.15 5.97 7.69
N TYR A 125 -0.68 4.75 7.50
CA TYR A 125 0.23 4.08 8.42
C TYR A 125 1.57 3.93 7.71
N VAL A 126 2.51 4.80 8.06
CA VAL A 126 3.84 4.86 7.45
C VAL A 126 4.79 4.00 8.26
N GLU A 127 5.44 3.06 7.59
CA GLU A 127 6.28 2.03 8.19
C GLU A 127 7.74 2.47 8.21
N PHE A 128 8.39 2.36 9.38
CA PHE A 128 9.80 2.66 9.57
C PHE A 128 10.53 1.47 10.20
N SER A 129 11.82 1.64 10.49
CA SER A 129 12.63 0.58 11.10
C SER A 129 12.06 0.12 12.44
N ASN A 130 11.80 1.04 13.37
CA ASN A 130 11.45 0.69 14.75
C ASN A 130 10.06 1.19 15.18
N TYR A 131 9.30 1.79 14.27
CA TYR A 131 7.96 2.28 14.55
C TYR A 131 7.08 2.36 13.30
N ILE A 132 5.78 2.55 13.53
CA ILE A 132 4.78 2.92 12.53
C ILE A 132 4.18 4.26 12.95
N LEU A 133 4.11 5.23 12.04
CA LEU A 133 3.38 6.48 12.26
C LEU A 133 1.98 6.39 11.68
N ALA A 134 0.98 6.65 12.51
CA ALA A 134 -0.38 6.91 12.06
C ALA A 134 -0.51 8.41 11.74
N ILE A 135 -0.92 8.74 10.51
CA ILE A 135 -1.03 10.09 9.99
C ILE A 135 -2.43 10.28 9.40
N GLY A 136 -3.17 11.31 9.82
CA GLY A 136 -4.51 11.57 9.29
C GLY A 136 -4.45 11.97 7.81
N SER A 137 -5.27 11.36 6.94
CA SER A 137 -5.22 11.59 5.50
C SER A 137 -5.61 13.01 5.07
N ASN A 138 -6.43 13.69 5.88
CA ASN A 138 -7.00 14.99 5.53
C ASN A 138 -5.99 16.12 5.76
N ASN A 139 -5.38 16.13 6.95
CA ASN A 139 -4.52 17.22 7.41
C ASN A 139 -3.03 16.85 7.49
N LEU A 140 -2.68 15.59 7.21
CA LEU A 140 -1.32 15.04 7.33
C LEU A 140 -0.68 15.23 8.72
N THR A 141 -1.52 15.32 9.75
CA THR A 141 -1.08 15.41 11.16
C THR A 141 -0.74 14.04 11.71
N ILE A 142 0.36 13.95 12.46
CA ILE A 142 0.71 12.72 13.21
C ILE A 142 -0.33 12.51 14.31
N LEU A 143 -0.98 11.35 14.30
CA LEU A 143 -2.00 10.95 15.26
C LEU A 143 -1.41 10.11 16.38
N GLN A 144 -0.52 9.18 16.03
CA GLN A 144 0.04 8.21 16.97
C GLN A 144 1.38 7.68 16.45
N ASN A 145 2.25 7.31 17.40
CA ASN A 145 3.43 6.50 17.16
C ASN A 145 3.20 5.09 17.73
N ILE A 146 3.28 4.07 16.89
CA ILE A 146 3.07 2.66 17.26
C ILE A 146 4.43 1.97 17.27
N THR A 147 4.81 1.41 18.41
CA THR A 147 6.08 0.73 18.62
C THR A 147 5.86 -0.70 19.12
N ALA A 148 6.79 -1.60 18.82
CA ALA A 148 6.84 -2.94 19.39
C ALA A 148 8.29 -3.44 19.44
N SER A 149 8.61 -4.30 20.40
CA SER A 149 9.95 -4.86 20.59
C SER A 149 10.48 -5.65 19.39
N TYR A 150 9.58 -6.21 18.55
CA TYR A 150 9.94 -7.00 17.37
C TYR A 150 9.80 -6.24 16.05
N LEU A 151 9.44 -4.96 16.12
CA LEU A 151 9.31 -4.11 14.95
C LEU A 151 10.71 -3.66 14.53
N ASN A 152 11.25 -4.34 13.52
CA ASN A 152 12.55 -4.06 12.91
C ASN A 152 12.41 -4.19 11.40
N GLY A 153 12.31 -3.05 10.73
CA GLY A 153 11.96 -2.97 9.31
C GLY A 153 10.52 -3.38 9.09
N ALA A 154 9.57 -2.63 9.67
CA ALA A 154 8.17 -2.82 9.36
C ALA A 154 7.97 -2.62 7.86
N ARG A 155 7.31 -3.59 7.23
CA ARG A 155 6.97 -3.51 5.81
C ARG A 155 5.74 -4.35 5.54
N TYR A 156 4.91 -3.92 4.61
CA TYR A 156 3.71 -4.65 4.21
C TYR A 156 2.74 -4.85 5.37
N MET A 157 1.69 -4.04 5.36
CA MET A 157 0.70 -4.01 6.41
C MET A 157 -0.69 -4.26 5.84
N ILE A 158 -1.43 -5.09 6.54
CA ILE A 158 -2.84 -5.36 6.24
C ILE A 158 -3.68 -5.12 7.49
N PHE A 159 -4.93 -4.71 7.23
CA PHE A 159 -5.96 -4.52 8.25
C PHE A 159 -7.02 -5.59 8.05
N SER A 160 -7.37 -6.28 9.14
CA SER A 160 -8.34 -7.36 9.16
C SER A 160 -9.35 -7.14 10.28
N SER A 161 -10.46 -7.88 10.24
CA SER A 161 -11.56 -7.72 11.20
C SER A 161 -12.04 -6.27 11.31
N ASN A 162 -12.31 -5.63 10.16
CA ASN A 162 -12.67 -4.20 10.10
C ASN A 162 -11.69 -3.30 10.87
N GLY A 163 -10.39 -3.59 10.75
CA GLY A 163 -9.32 -2.81 11.37
C GLY A 163 -9.15 -3.04 12.86
N GLU A 164 -9.85 -3.98 13.47
CA GLU A 164 -9.53 -4.37 14.84
C GLU A 164 -8.13 -4.98 14.92
N LEU A 165 -7.69 -5.70 13.88
CA LEU A 165 -6.39 -6.35 13.83
C LEU A 165 -5.54 -5.80 12.69
N MET A 166 -4.43 -5.15 13.05
CA MET A 166 -3.37 -4.75 12.13
C MET A 166 -2.27 -5.80 12.15
N ILE A 167 -1.85 -6.25 10.97
CA ILE A 167 -0.76 -7.23 10.79
C ILE A 167 0.32 -6.56 9.94
N ALA A 168 1.53 -6.49 10.46
CA ALA A 168 2.69 -5.95 9.75
C ALA A 168 3.80 -7.00 9.69
N THR A 169 4.68 -6.93 8.69
CA THR A 169 5.84 -7.83 8.63
C THR A 169 7.09 -7.16 9.17
N SER A 170 7.97 -7.96 9.77
CA SER A 170 9.30 -7.54 10.24
C SER A 170 10.35 -8.13 9.30
N MET A 171 10.90 -7.31 8.41
CA MET A 171 11.85 -7.78 7.39
C MET A 171 13.10 -8.41 8.00
N SER A 172 13.65 -7.79 9.05
CA SER A 172 14.93 -8.21 9.63
C SER A 172 14.83 -9.53 10.39
N ASN A 173 13.62 -9.89 10.85
CA ASN A 173 13.44 -10.97 11.82
C ASN A 173 12.51 -12.10 11.35
N SER A 174 11.96 -12.02 10.12
CA SER A 174 11.02 -13.02 9.58
C SER A 174 9.81 -13.26 10.51
N TYR A 175 9.22 -12.19 11.04
CA TYR A 175 8.00 -12.27 11.86
C TYR A 175 6.82 -11.60 11.17
N LEU A 176 5.63 -12.15 11.39
CA LEU A 176 4.38 -11.42 11.37
C LEU A 176 4.15 -10.81 12.75
N LEU A 177 3.84 -9.52 12.79
CA LEU A 177 3.55 -8.76 13.99
C LEU A 177 2.07 -8.44 14.01
N PHE A 178 1.40 -8.78 15.10
CA PHE A 178 -0.04 -8.60 15.27
C PHE A 178 -0.28 -7.50 16.29
N PHE A 179 -1.15 -6.55 15.94
CA PHE A 179 -1.53 -5.44 16.79
C PHE A 179 -3.05 -5.35 16.89
N ASN A 180 -3.56 -5.15 18.10
CA ASN A 180 -4.98 -4.90 18.31
C ASN A 180 -5.22 -3.40 18.32
N GLN A 181 -6.34 -2.99 17.77
CA GLN A 181 -6.85 -1.65 17.98
C GLN A 181 -7.12 -1.43 19.48
N THR A 182 -6.74 -0.27 20.01
CA THR A 182 -6.90 0.05 21.43
C THR A 182 -7.71 1.32 21.66
N GLY A 183 -8.73 1.20 22.51
CA GLY A 183 -9.64 2.28 22.84
C GLY A 183 -10.62 2.63 21.71
N ASN A 184 -11.30 3.76 21.83
CA ASN A 184 -12.33 4.18 20.87
C ASN A 184 -11.77 4.90 19.64
N ARG A 185 -10.44 4.99 19.49
CA ARG A 185 -9.80 5.67 18.36
C ARG A 185 -9.29 4.64 17.35
N SER A 186 -9.73 4.77 16.10
CA SER A 186 -9.44 3.79 15.05
C SER A 186 -7.98 3.69 14.63
N SER A 187 -7.15 4.66 15.04
CA SER A 187 -5.73 4.77 14.70
C SER A 187 -4.78 4.23 15.77
N ASN A 188 -5.30 3.83 16.93
CA ASN A 188 -4.49 3.40 18.05
C ASN A 188 -4.33 1.88 18.00
N TYR A 189 -3.09 1.40 18.03
CA TYR A 189 -2.79 -0.02 18.02
C TYR A 189 -1.77 -0.37 19.09
N SER A 190 -1.90 -1.57 19.65
CA SER A 190 -0.95 -2.12 20.62
C SER A 190 -0.57 -3.53 20.22
N PHE A 191 0.72 -3.83 20.35
CA PHE A 191 1.28 -5.13 20.02
C PHE A 191 0.64 -6.24 20.87
N ILE A 192 0.23 -7.33 20.21
CA ILE A 192 -0.37 -8.51 20.86
C ILE A 192 0.64 -9.66 20.86
N LYS A 193 1.14 -10.01 19.67
CA LYS A 193 1.98 -11.19 19.47
C LYS A 193 2.81 -11.07 18.20
N SER A 194 3.88 -11.84 18.15
CA SER A 194 4.64 -12.09 16.94
C SER A 194 4.55 -13.57 16.57
N GLN A 195 4.62 -13.88 15.28
CA GLN A 195 4.66 -15.24 14.75
C GLN A 195 5.85 -15.36 13.81
N LEU A 196 6.79 -16.25 14.12
CA LEU A 196 7.89 -16.55 13.21
C LEU A 196 7.32 -17.23 11.96
N VAL A 197 7.82 -16.81 10.80
CA VAL A 197 7.46 -17.37 9.50
C VAL A 197 8.69 -17.91 8.79
N ASN A 198 8.50 -18.97 8.01
CA ASN A 198 9.59 -19.69 7.32
C ASN A 198 10.05 -19.01 6.02
N TYR A 199 9.72 -17.73 5.82
CA TYR A 199 10.12 -16.96 4.66
C TYR A 199 10.75 -15.63 5.12
N SER A 200 11.88 -15.28 4.53
CA SER A 200 12.52 -13.97 4.71
C SER A 200 11.86 -12.97 3.76
N ASN A 201 11.63 -11.74 4.24
CA ASN A 201 11.00 -10.66 3.48
C ASN A 201 9.67 -11.08 2.79
N PRO A 202 8.58 -11.33 3.54
CA PRO A 202 7.26 -11.36 2.90
C PRO A 202 7.04 -10.11 2.06
N TYR A 203 7.03 -10.26 0.74
CA TYR A 203 6.59 -9.23 -0.18
C TYR A 203 5.11 -9.51 -0.50
N GLY A 204 4.24 -8.53 -0.27
CA GLY A 204 2.84 -8.59 -0.71
C GLY A 204 1.90 -9.40 0.19
N LEU A 205 1.91 -9.13 1.51
CA LEU A 205 0.71 -9.37 2.31
C LEU A 205 -0.50 -8.63 1.72
#